data_AF-A0A1J5J156-F1
#
_entry.id   AF-A0A1J5J156-F1
#
_cell.length_a   1.000
_cell.length_b   1.000
_cell.length_c   1.000
_cell.angle_alpha   90.00
_cell.angle_beta   90.00
_cell.angle_gamma   90.00
#
_symmetry.space_group_name_H-M   'P 1'
#
loop_
_entity.id
_entity.type
_entity.pdbx_description
1 polymer ?
#
loop_
_entity_poly.entity_id
_entity_poly.type
_entity_poly.pdbx_seq_one_letter_code
_entity_poly.pdbx_strand_id
1 'polypeptide(L)'
;MKTVMSLIILLTFMIMPGGLFAQQAQTQTPAASAQAQTRTAPEHTMSDQYMKERDEMMSRMQEMDARLDAKIALMDAAKGDQKVEAMAAVLKEMVSQRKEMQEQMMKTHGMGKGRMMENMKPGMGSETGKN
;
A
#
# COMPACT_ATOMS: atom_id res chain seq x y z
N MET A 1 -17.74 26.58 41.43
CA MET A 1 -18.48 26.17 40.21
C MET A 1 -19.25 27.34 39.56
N LYS A 2 -18.76 28.58 39.62
CA LYS A 2 -19.40 29.75 38.98
C LYS A 2 -18.47 30.48 37.98
N THR A 3 -17.19 30.10 37.93
CA THR A 3 -16.18 30.67 37.02
C THR A 3 -15.91 29.80 35.79
N VAL A 4 -16.39 28.55 35.76
CA VAL A 4 -16.18 27.63 34.63
C VAL A 4 -17.35 27.66 33.64
N MET A 5 -18.53 28.15 34.05
CA MET A 5 -19.70 28.27 33.17
C MET A 5 -19.73 29.56 32.32
N SER A 6 -18.84 30.53 32.56
CA SER A 6 -18.79 31.76 31.73
C SER A 6 -17.91 31.66 30.49
N LEU A 7 -17.13 30.58 30.32
CA LEU A 7 -16.15 30.48 29.21
C LEU A 7 -16.67 29.70 27.99
N ILE A 8 -17.84 29.07 28.08
CA ILE A 8 -18.40 28.22 27.01
C ILE A 8 -19.47 28.96 26.17
N ILE A 9 -19.92 30.15 26.58
CA ILE A 9 -20.99 30.90 25.89
C ILE A 9 -20.46 31.80 24.74
N LEU A 10 -19.17 31.74 24.38
CA LEU A 10 -18.57 32.71 23.46
C LEU A 10 -17.82 32.13 22.26
N LEU A 11 -18.27 31.00 21.70
CA LEU A 11 -17.66 30.47 20.47
C LEU A 11 -18.65 29.80 19.49
N THR A 12 -19.83 30.40 19.35
CA THR A 12 -20.63 30.30 18.12
C THR A 12 -20.69 31.67 17.49
N PHE A 13 -19.87 31.93 16.47
CA PHE A 13 -20.12 32.82 15.33
C PHE A 13 -18.82 32.89 14.51
N MET A 14 -18.94 32.91 13.17
CA MET A 14 -17.89 32.89 12.13
C MET A 14 -17.53 31.47 11.63
N ILE A 15 -17.67 31.10 10.36
CA ILE A 15 -17.73 31.82 9.09
C ILE A 15 -18.29 30.85 8.04
N MET A 16 -19.37 31.20 7.34
CA MET A 16 -19.58 30.78 5.94
C MET A 16 -18.90 31.83 5.06
N PRO A 17 -18.23 31.41 3.96
CA PRO A 17 -18.51 32.05 2.69
C PRO A 17 -18.56 31.05 1.53
N GLY A 18 -19.45 31.34 0.59
CA GLY A 18 -19.60 30.60 -0.65
C GLY A 18 -18.34 30.63 -1.52
N GLY A 19 -18.16 29.55 -2.27
CA GLY A 19 -17.26 29.46 -3.41
C GLY A 19 -18.04 28.85 -4.57
N LEU A 20 -18.59 29.72 -5.42
CA LEU A 20 -18.95 29.39 -6.79
C LEU A 20 -17.68 28.93 -7.51
N PHE A 21 -17.56 27.64 -7.81
CA PHE A 21 -16.67 27.19 -8.88
C PHE A 21 -17.52 26.82 -10.09
N ALA A 22 -17.81 27.84 -10.89
CA ALA A 22 -17.98 27.67 -12.32
C ALA A 22 -16.62 27.23 -12.89
N GLN A 23 -16.50 25.97 -13.29
CA GLN A 23 -15.38 25.50 -14.10
C GLN A 23 -15.92 25.02 -15.43
N GLN A 24 -16.03 25.99 -16.33
CA GLN A 24 -16.17 25.80 -17.77
C GLN A 24 -14.77 25.60 -18.35
N ALA A 25 -14.49 24.44 -18.93
CA ALA A 25 -13.57 24.22 -20.05
C ALA A 25 -13.60 22.72 -20.41
N GLN A 26 -14.29 22.35 -21.48
CA GLN A 26 -13.69 22.12 -22.80
C GLN A 26 -13.27 20.64 -22.98
N THR A 27 -14.27 19.78 -23.17
CA THR A 27 -14.03 18.42 -23.67
C THR A 27 -13.88 18.47 -25.19
N GLN A 28 -12.68 18.09 -25.61
CA GLN A 28 -12.18 17.99 -26.97
C GLN A 28 -12.96 16.93 -27.77
N THR A 29 -13.17 17.23 -29.04
CA THR A 29 -13.69 16.32 -30.08
C THR A 29 -12.79 15.09 -30.23
N PRO A 30 -13.33 13.86 -30.33
CA PRO A 30 -12.53 12.64 -30.46
C PRO A 30 -12.09 12.42 -31.91
N ALA A 31 -10.78 12.43 -32.16
CA ALA A 31 -10.21 11.91 -33.39
C ALA A 31 -9.82 10.45 -33.18
N ALA A 32 -10.52 9.58 -33.90
CA ALA A 32 -10.28 8.15 -33.99
C ALA A 32 -8.90 7.86 -34.60
N SER A 33 -8.13 6.99 -33.94
CA SER A 33 -7.11 6.18 -34.57
C SER A 33 -7.25 4.75 -34.07
N ALA A 34 -8.14 4.02 -34.75
CA ALA A 34 -8.18 2.57 -34.71
C ALA A 34 -6.98 2.03 -35.48
N GLN A 35 -6.01 1.47 -34.77
CA GLN A 35 -5.10 0.46 -35.32
C GLN A 35 -4.96 -0.65 -34.28
N ALA A 36 -5.94 -1.55 -34.32
CA ALA A 36 -5.78 -2.89 -33.80
C ALA A 36 -5.07 -3.72 -34.87
N GLN A 37 -3.92 -4.32 -34.54
CA GLN A 37 -3.66 -5.73 -34.84
C GLN A 37 -2.39 -6.27 -34.17
N THR A 38 -2.64 -7.07 -33.14
CA THR A 38 -2.12 -8.43 -32.92
C THR A 38 -0.60 -8.64 -32.89
N ARG A 39 -0.07 -8.75 -31.67
CA ARG A 39 0.85 -9.83 -31.29
C ARG A 39 0.21 -10.65 -30.16
N THR A 40 -0.40 -11.78 -30.50
CA THR A 40 -0.81 -12.82 -29.55
C THR A 40 0.40 -13.69 -29.24
N ALA A 41 1.01 -13.44 -28.08
CA ALA A 41 1.88 -14.34 -27.30
C ALA A 41 1.52 -14.11 -25.81
N PRO A 42 1.83 -15.01 -24.85
CA PRO A 42 0.99 -15.32 -23.70
C PRO A 42 0.98 -14.23 -22.62
N GLU A 43 0.29 -13.11 -22.87
CA GLU A 43 0.16 -12.03 -21.88
C GLU A 43 -0.92 -12.31 -20.83
N HIS A 44 -1.86 -13.22 -21.10
CA HIS A 44 -3.02 -13.44 -20.23
C HIS A 44 -2.74 -14.24 -18.95
N THR A 45 -1.66 -15.02 -18.87
CA THR A 45 -1.37 -15.85 -17.69
C THR A 45 -0.45 -15.17 -16.68
N MET A 46 0.44 -14.30 -17.15
CA MET A 46 1.31 -13.48 -16.29
C MET A 46 0.51 -12.41 -15.52
N SER A 47 -0.53 -11.83 -16.14
CA SER A 47 -1.38 -10.82 -15.50
C SER A 47 -2.14 -11.38 -14.30
N ASP A 48 -2.69 -12.59 -14.42
CA ASP A 48 -3.61 -13.15 -13.42
C ASP A 48 -2.87 -13.61 -12.16
N GLN A 49 -1.67 -14.20 -12.32
CA GLN A 49 -0.81 -14.55 -11.18
C GLN A 49 -0.35 -13.30 -10.43
N TYR A 50 0.04 -12.24 -11.15
CA TYR A 50 0.45 -10.98 -10.53
C TYR A 50 -0.69 -10.31 -9.76
N MET A 51 -1.91 -10.29 -10.31
CA MET A 51 -3.08 -9.75 -9.60
C MET A 51 -3.37 -10.53 -8.33
N LYS A 52 -3.32 -11.87 -8.38
CA LYS A 52 -3.53 -12.72 -7.22
C LYS A 52 -2.49 -12.48 -6.12
N GLU A 53 -1.21 -12.41 -6.47
CA GLU A 53 -0.14 -12.08 -5.50
C GLU A 53 -0.34 -10.71 -4.86
N ARG A 54 -0.81 -9.72 -5.64
CA ARG A 54 -1.10 -8.37 -5.14
C ARG A 54 -2.28 -8.38 -4.16
N ASP A 55 -3.35 -9.09 -4.49
CA ASP A 55 -4.53 -9.18 -3.63
C ASP A 55 -4.23 -9.92 -2.31
N GLU A 56 -3.47 -11.01 -2.38
CA GLU A 56 -2.98 -11.72 -1.20
C GLU A 56 -2.11 -10.81 -0.32
N MET A 57 -1.25 -9.99 -0.92
CA MET A 57 -0.43 -9.03 -0.17
C MET A 57 -1.27 -7.95 0.51
N MET A 58 -2.24 -7.38 -0.21
CA MET A 58 -3.17 -6.38 0.34
C MET A 58 -3.98 -6.94 1.51
N SER A 59 -4.51 -8.15 1.36
CA SER A 59 -5.28 -8.81 2.42
C SER A 59 -4.43 -9.05 3.67
N ARG A 60 -3.16 -9.48 3.49
CA ARG A 60 -2.23 -9.64 4.62
C ARG A 60 -1.94 -8.31 5.33
N MET A 61 -1.74 -7.22 4.58
CA MET A 61 -1.53 -5.90 5.19
C MET A 61 -2.75 -5.45 6.01
N GLN A 62 -3.96 -5.61 5.47
CA GLN A 62 -5.19 -5.30 6.20
C GLN A 62 -5.35 -6.12 7.47
N GLU A 63 -4.98 -7.41 7.43
CA GLU A 63 -5.01 -8.26 8.61
C GLU A 63 -4.00 -7.79 9.67
N MET A 64 -2.78 -7.43 9.26
CA MET A 64 -1.78 -6.85 10.17
C MET A 64 -2.28 -5.57 10.82
N ASP A 65 -2.86 -4.66 10.04
CA ASP A 65 -3.41 -3.40 10.53
C ASP A 65 -4.54 -3.66 11.54
N ALA A 66 -5.47 -4.57 11.23
CA ALA A 66 -6.56 -4.93 12.14
C ALA A 66 -6.06 -5.50 13.47
N ARG A 67 -5.00 -6.33 13.47
CA ARG A 67 -4.39 -6.84 14.71
C ARG A 67 -3.74 -5.73 15.53
N LEU A 68 -3.11 -4.74 14.88
CA LEU A 68 -2.50 -3.62 15.57
C LEU A 68 -3.56 -2.70 16.18
N ASP A 69 -4.60 -2.36 15.41
CA ASP A 69 -5.74 -1.54 15.86
C ASP A 69 -6.43 -2.16 17.08
N ALA A 70 -6.65 -3.48 17.07
CA ALA A 70 -7.21 -4.18 18.21
C ALA A 70 -6.35 -4.03 19.48
N LYS A 71 -5.02 -4.07 19.35
CA LYS A 71 -4.10 -3.87 20.48
C LYS A 71 -4.07 -2.42 20.96
N ILE A 72 -4.17 -1.47 20.06
CA ILE A 72 -4.27 -0.04 20.39
C ILE A 72 -5.58 0.22 21.15
N ALA A 73 -6.70 -0.30 20.67
CA ALA A 73 -7.98 -0.17 21.37
C ALA A 73 -7.94 -0.75 22.81
N LEU A 74 -7.28 -1.90 22.99
CA LEU A 74 -7.05 -2.48 24.32
C LEU A 74 -6.15 -1.58 25.19
N MET A 75 -5.10 -1.00 24.62
CA MET A 75 -4.20 -0.08 25.32
C MET A 75 -4.91 1.21 25.75
N ASP A 76 -5.82 1.73 24.92
CA ASP A 76 -6.59 2.94 25.21
C ASP A 76 -7.62 2.70 26.31
N ALA A 77 -8.22 1.50 26.35
CA ALA A 77 -9.14 1.10 27.41
C ALA A 77 -8.44 0.77 28.74
N ALA A 78 -7.16 0.41 28.71
CA ALA A 78 -6.39 0.00 29.88
C ALA A 78 -6.06 1.17 30.84
N LYS A 79 -5.91 0.85 32.13
CA LYS A 79 -5.61 1.82 33.20
C LYS A 79 -4.52 1.29 34.12
N GLY A 80 -3.80 2.20 34.78
CA GLY A 80 -2.72 1.84 35.71
C GLY A 80 -1.67 0.95 35.05
N ASP A 81 -1.22 -0.07 35.77
CA ASP A 81 -0.16 -0.97 35.32
C ASP A 81 -0.55 -1.78 34.06
N GLN A 82 -1.83 -2.06 33.87
CA GLN A 82 -2.32 -2.75 32.65
C GLN A 82 -2.05 -1.94 31.38
N LYS A 83 -1.95 -0.61 31.49
CA LYS A 83 -1.62 0.23 30.33
C LYS A 83 -0.18 0.02 29.88
N VAL A 84 0.74 -0.24 30.81
CA VAL A 84 2.15 -0.53 30.49
C VAL A 84 2.26 -1.88 29.78
N GLU A 85 1.52 -2.90 30.25
CA GLU A 85 1.47 -4.20 29.59
C GLU A 85 0.86 -4.11 28.19
N ALA A 86 -0.22 -3.34 28.03
CA ALA A 86 -0.85 -3.12 26.73
C ALA A 86 0.07 -2.34 25.76
N MET A 87 0.83 -1.35 26.25
CA MET A 87 1.87 -0.68 25.46
C MET A 87 2.94 -1.66 24.99
N ALA A 88 3.41 -2.56 25.87
CA ALA A 88 4.37 -3.60 25.49
C ALA A 88 3.79 -4.55 24.44
N ALA A 89 2.49 -4.86 24.49
CA ALA A 89 1.81 -5.66 23.48
C ALA A 89 1.74 -4.97 22.12
N VAL A 90 1.43 -3.68 22.07
CA VAL A 90 1.45 -2.86 20.83
C VAL A 90 2.86 -2.84 20.24
N LEU A 91 3.89 -2.54 21.03
CA LEU A 91 5.28 -2.51 20.57
C LEU A 91 5.73 -3.87 20.02
N LYS A 92 5.35 -4.97 20.69
CA LYS A 92 5.68 -6.33 20.23
C LYS A 92 5.06 -6.63 18.87
N GLU A 93 3.81 -6.22 18.64
CA GLU A 93 3.15 -6.37 17.34
C GLU A 93 3.85 -5.56 16.25
N MET A 94 4.16 -4.28 16.50
CA MET A 94 4.88 -3.44 15.53
C MET A 94 6.24 -4.05 15.13
N VAL A 95 6.97 -4.61 16.10
CA VAL A 95 8.23 -5.31 15.83
C VAL A 95 8.00 -6.60 15.05
N SER A 96 6.95 -7.38 15.35
CA SER A 96 6.59 -8.58 14.57
C SER A 96 6.30 -8.22 13.13
N GLN A 97 5.43 -7.25 12.90
CA GLN A 97 5.05 -6.76 11.58
C GLN A 97 6.26 -6.28 10.77
N ARG A 98 7.17 -5.53 11.41
CA ARG A 98 8.41 -5.07 10.75
C ARG A 98 9.29 -6.25 10.33
N LYS A 99 9.40 -7.29 11.15
CA LYS A 99 10.18 -8.51 10.83
C LYS A 99 9.54 -9.29 9.69
N GLU A 100 8.22 -9.48 9.73
CA GLU A 100 7.46 -10.16 8.69
C GLU A 100 7.63 -9.45 7.33
N MET A 101 7.49 -8.12 7.30
CA MET A 101 7.73 -7.33 6.09
C MET A 101 9.18 -7.40 5.60
N GLN A 102 10.15 -7.36 6.52
CA GLN A 102 11.57 -7.47 6.16
C GLN A 102 11.88 -8.83 5.53
N GLU A 103 11.36 -9.92 6.11
CA GLU A 103 11.54 -11.27 5.59
C GLU A 103 10.88 -11.42 4.20
N GLN A 104 9.67 -10.88 4.03
CA GLN A 104 9.00 -10.87 2.74
C GLN A 104 9.80 -10.09 1.70
N MET A 105 10.31 -8.90 2.04
CA MET A 105 11.17 -8.12 1.13
C MET A 105 12.43 -8.88 0.74
N MET A 106 13.07 -9.59 1.69
CA MET A 106 14.25 -10.41 1.40
C MET A 106 13.94 -11.56 0.43
N LYS A 107 12.81 -12.25 0.61
CA LYS A 107 12.36 -13.32 -0.30
C LYS A 107 12.15 -12.78 -1.72
N THR A 108 11.46 -11.65 -1.85
CA THR A 108 11.20 -11.03 -3.17
C THR A 108 12.48 -10.51 -3.83
N HIS A 109 13.38 -9.87 -3.08
CA HIS A 109 14.68 -9.40 -3.60
C HIS A 109 15.61 -10.57 -4.01
N GLY A 110 15.60 -11.67 -3.25
CA GLY A 110 16.37 -12.87 -3.57
C GLY A 110 15.93 -13.50 -4.89
N MET A 111 14.62 -13.60 -5.12
CA MET A 111 14.07 -14.09 -6.40
C MET A 111 14.39 -13.15 -7.58
N GLY A 112 14.42 -11.84 -7.36
CA GLY A 112 14.78 -10.85 -8.39
C GLY A 112 16.22 -11.02 -8.92
N LYS A 113 17.20 -11.26 -8.03
CA LYS A 113 18.59 -11.52 -8.42
C LYS A 113 18.76 -12.85 -9.17
N GLY A 114 18.05 -13.90 -8.75
CA GLY A 114 18.09 -15.21 -9.43
C GLY A 114 17.62 -15.14 -10.88
N ARG A 115 16.47 -14.48 -11.12
CA ARG A 115 15.92 -14.32 -12.47
C ARG A 115 16.79 -13.45 -13.40
N MET A 116 17.48 -12.44 -12.87
CA MET A 116 18.42 -11.65 -13.68
C MET A 116 19.65 -12.45 -14.11
N MET A 117 20.21 -13.29 -13.23
CA MET A 117 21.35 -14.16 -13.59
C MET A 117 20.96 -15.21 -14.63
N GLU A 118 19.75 -15.76 -14.53
CA GLU A 118 19.24 -16.76 -15.47
C GLU A 118 19.01 -16.18 -16.87
N ASN A 119 18.58 -14.92 -16.97
CA ASN A 119 18.43 -14.23 -18.26
C ASN A 119 19.76 -13.77 -18.90
N MET A 120 20.91 -13.93 -18.22
CA MET A 120 22.22 -13.44 -18.68
C MET A 120 23.15 -14.56 -19.21
N LYS A 121 22.75 -15.83 -19.09
CA LYS A 121 23.32 -16.99 -19.80
C LYS A 121 22.25 -17.48 -20.80
N PRO A 122 22.38 -17.33 -22.13
CA PRO A 122 23.54 -17.75 -22.92
C PRO A 122 23.84 -16.86 -24.16
N GLY A 123 25.04 -16.28 -24.24
CA GLY A 123 25.52 -15.58 -25.46
C GLY A 123 27.02 -15.72 -25.75
N MET A 124 27.77 -16.43 -24.90
CA MET A 124 29.19 -16.72 -25.10
C MET A 124 29.33 -18.15 -25.64
N GLY A 125 29.19 -18.30 -26.96
CA GLY A 125 29.35 -19.60 -27.59
C GLY A 125 28.88 -19.69 -29.03
N SER A 126 29.25 -18.74 -29.89
CA SER A 126 29.21 -18.98 -31.34
C SER A 126 30.29 -18.18 -32.07
N GLU A 127 31.54 -18.32 -31.61
CA GLU A 127 32.71 -18.35 -32.49
C GLU A 127 32.99 -19.81 -32.85
N THR A 128 32.49 -20.25 -34.00
CA THR A 128 33.19 -21.24 -34.82
C THR A 128 32.89 -20.89 -36.26
N GLY A 129 33.90 -20.34 -36.93
CA GLY A 129 33.84 -20.04 -38.35
C GLY A 129 33.59 -21.28 -39.20
N LYS A 130 33.24 -21.04 -40.46
CA LYS A 130 33.62 -21.87 -41.58
C LYS A 130 33.49 -21.03 -42.85
N ASN A 131 34.57 -21.10 -43.63
CA ASN A 131 34.83 -20.53 -44.94
C ASN A 131 33.65 -20.64 -45.91
#